data_AF-A0A939W394-F1
#
_entry.id   AF-A0A939W394-F1
#
_cell.length_a   1.000
_cell.length_b   1.000
_cell.length_c   1.000
_cell.angle_alpha   90.00
_cell.angle_beta   90.00
_cell.angle_gamma   90.00
#
_symmetry.space_group_name_H-M   'P 1'
#
loop_
_entity.id
_entity.type
_entity.pdbx_description
1 polymer ?
#
loop_
_entity_poly.entity_id
_entity_poly.type
_entity_poly.pdbx_seq_one_letter_code
_entity_poly.pdbx_strand_id
1 'polypeptide(L)'
;MYYIEIEDLVANALIELLERFEKKTISFQTLSRYGDIVVEHLVRNNKEVVAMYTRDKTDKFFKDYTGFFDVDDEGITLREGITVKQLKDKFRYSIAFDVFLAFISEEAVNILKAA
;
A
#
# COMPACT_ATOMS: atom_id res chain seq x y z
N MET A 1 -9.46 10.45 -13.76
CA MET A 1 -9.05 10.78 -12.39
C MET A 1 -9.09 9.52 -11.53
N TYR A 2 -8.00 9.23 -10.83
CA TYR A 2 -7.87 8.12 -9.89
C TYR A 2 -7.85 8.65 -8.47
N TYR A 3 -8.44 7.90 -7.55
CA TYR A 3 -8.35 8.15 -6.12
C TYR A 3 -7.56 7.00 -5.52
N ILE A 4 -6.52 7.33 -4.77
CA ILE A 4 -5.76 6.32 -4.02
C ILE A 4 -6.06 6.55 -2.56
N GLU A 5 -6.56 5.52 -1.89
CA GLU A 5 -6.84 5.54 -0.47
C GLU A 5 -5.75 4.83 0.33
N ILE A 6 -5.76 5.03 1.65
CA ILE A 6 -4.73 4.46 2.53
C ILE A 6 -4.75 2.92 2.48
N GLU A 7 -5.93 2.35 2.26
CA GLU A 7 -6.12 0.90 2.14
C GLU A 7 -5.37 0.34 0.93
N ASP A 8 -5.48 1.00 -0.22
CA ASP A 8 -4.75 0.65 -1.43
C ASP A 8 -3.24 0.71 -1.19
N LEU A 9 -2.78 1.79 -0.54
CA LEU A 9 -1.37 2.02 -0.30
C LEU A 9 -0.77 0.94 0.62
N VAL A 10 -1.39 0.71 1.77
CA VAL A 10 -0.93 -0.25 2.78
C VAL A 10 -0.99 -1.67 2.24
N ALA A 11 -2.11 -2.08 1.65
CA ALA A 11 -2.28 -3.43 1.16
C ALA A 11 -1.29 -3.76 0.04
N ASN A 12 -1.12 -2.84 -0.93
CA ASN A 12 -0.19 -3.08 -2.03
C ASN A 12 1.26 -3.09 -1.57
N ALA A 13 1.66 -2.20 -0.66
CA ALA A 13 3.00 -2.21 -0.10
C ALA A 13 3.32 -3.52 0.62
N LEU A 14 2.40 -4.00 1.47
CA LEU A 14 2.58 -5.23 2.25
C LEU A 14 2.52 -6.49 1.39
N ILE A 15 1.73 -6.52 0.31
CA ILE A 15 1.76 -7.60 -0.68
C ILE A 15 3.16 -7.68 -1.32
N GLU A 16 3.70 -6.57 -1.81
CA GLU A 16 5.01 -6.58 -2.48
C GLU A 16 6.15 -6.89 -1.50
N LEU A 17 6.07 -6.42 -0.24
CA LEU A 17 7.01 -6.77 0.81
C LEU A 17 7.04 -8.26 1.10
N LEU A 18 5.86 -8.88 1.21
CA LEU A 18 5.74 -10.29 1.52
C LEU A 18 6.18 -11.17 0.34
N GLU A 19 5.82 -10.82 -0.90
CA GLU A 19 6.15 -11.62 -2.08
C GLU A 19 7.63 -11.54 -2.49
N ARG A 20 8.28 -10.38 -2.29
CA ARG A 20 9.62 -10.13 -2.85
C ARG A 20 10.73 -10.11 -1.81
N PHE A 21 10.40 -9.77 -0.57
CA PHE A 21 11.39 -9.53 0.48
C PHE A 21 11.12 -10.37 1.74
N GLU A 22 10.06 -11.18 1.76
CA GLU A 22 9.61 -11.97 2.90
C GLU A 22 9.41 -11.13 4.18
N LYS A 23 9.17 -9.83 4.02
CA LYS A 23 8.92 -8.88 5.10
C LYS A 23 7.42 -8.70 5.32
N LYS A 24 7.03 -8.56 6.58
CA LYS A 24 5.62 -8.40 6.99
C LYS A 24 5.30 -7.04 7.58
N THR A 25 6.33 -6.21 7.76
CA THR A 25 6.22 -4.92 8.44
C THR A 25 6.69 -3.82 7.53
N ILE A 26 6.03 -2.67 7.59
CA ILE A 26 6.44 -1.45 6.90
C ILE A 26 6.32 -0.26 7.86
N SER A 27 7.34 0.58 7.92
CA SER A 27 7.28 1.82 8.69
C SER A 27 6.44 2.88 7.98
N PHE A 28 5.88 3.83 8.74
CA PHE A 28 5.13 4.95 8.16
C PHE A 28 5.99 5.80 7.21
N GLN A 29 7.28 5.95 7.51
CA GLN A 29 8.20 6.69 6.65
C GLN A 29 8.38 6.00 5.29
N THR A 30 8.59 4.68 5.28
CA THR A 30 8.74 3.92 4.03
C THR A 30 7.42 3.88 3.27
N LEU A 31 6.29 3.72 3.96
CA LEU A 31 4.96 3.74 3.36
C LEU A 31 4.65 5.08 2.69
N SER A 32 4.95 6.21 3.34
CA SER A 32 4.75 7.55 2.76
C SER A 32 5.57 7.72 1.48
N ARG A 33 6.85 7.36 1.52
CA ARG A 33 7.75 7.46 0.35
C ARG A 33 7.28 6.56 -0.79
N TYR A 34 6.81 5.35 -0.48
CA TYR A 34 6.24 4.45 -1.46
C TYR A 34 5.02 5.07 -2.14
N GLY A 35 4.12 5.70 -1.37
CA GLY A 35 2.95 6.39 -1.89
C GLY A 35 3.30 7.58 -2.79
N ASP A 36 4.31 8.37 -2.43
CA ASP A 36 4.79 9.48 -3.24
C ASP A 36 5.27 9.00 -4.61
N ILE A 37 6.07 7.92 -4.66
CA ILE A 37 6.56 7.35 -5.92
C ILE A 37 5.42 6.80 -6.77
N VAL A 38 4.40 6.18 -6.18
CA VAL A 38 3.22 5.69 -6.90
C VAL A 38 2.45 6.84 -7.55
N VAL A 39 2.24 7.94 -6.81
CA VAL A 39 1.59 9.15 -7.31
C VAL A 39 2.42 9.78 -8.43
N GLU A 40 3.73 9.94 -8.23
CA GLU A 40 4.64 10.44 -9.26
C GLU A 40 4.59 9.60 -10.53
N HIS A 41 4.58 8.27 -10.41
CA HIS A 41 4.50 7.35 -11.53
C HIS A 41 3.21 7.59 -12.35
N LEU A 42 2.07 7.74 -11.69
CA LEU A 42 0.79 8.02 -12.35
C LEU A 42 0.79 9.39 -13.04
N VAL A 43 1.29 10.44 -12.36
CA VAL A 43 1.36 11.79 -12.91
C VAL A 43 2.26 11.83 -14.15
N ARG A 44 3.43 11.18 -14.11
CA ARG A 44 4.35 11.08 -15.26
C ARG A 44 3.72 10.36 -16.46
N ASN A 45 2.77 9.46 -16.22
CA ASN A 45 2.00 8.77 -17.24
C ASN A 45 0.71 9.52 -17.65
N ASN A 46 0.66 10.84 -17.43
CA ASN A 46 -0.46 11.74 -17.73
C ASN A 46 -1.79 11.31 -17.09
N LYS A 47 -1.74 10.69 -15.90
CA LYS A 47 -2.94 10.33 -15.14
C LYS A 47 -3.19 11.37 -14.06
N GLU A 48 -4.42 11.86 -13.98
CA GLU A 48 -4.87 12.66 -12.84
C GLU A 48 -5.11 11.76 -11.64
N VAL A 49 -4.46 12.05 -10.52
CA VAL A 49 -4.56 11.27 -9.28
C VAL A 49 -4.74 12.18 -8.06
N VAL A 50 -5.58 11.73 -7.12
CA VAL A 50 -5.78 12.38 -5.83
C VAL A 50 -5.47 11.37 -4.72
N ALA A 51 -4.46 11.69 -3.90
CA ALA A 51 -4.12 10.94 -2.71
C ALA A 51 -5.06 11.31 -1.55
N MET A 52 -5.76 10.33 -0.98
CA MET A 52 -6.76 10.54 0.08
C MET A 52 -6.38 9.83 1.38
N TYR A 53 -5.20 10.13 1.93
CA TYR A 53 -4.66 9.50 3.15
C TYR A 53 -4.77 10.40 4.40
N THR A 54 -5.89 11.12 4.58
CA THR A 54 -6.06 12.00 5.75
C THR A 54 -6.00 11.20 7.06
N ARG A 55 -5.54 11.81 8.16
CA ARG A 55 -5.48 11.15 9.48
C ARG A 55 -6.77 10.41 9.85
N ASP A 56 -7.92 11.05 9.65
CA ASP A 56 -9.23 10.45 9.95
C ASP A 56 -9.52 9.20 9.11
N LYS A 57 -9.10 9.18 7.83
CA LYS A 57 -9.25 8.01 6.95
C LYS A 57 -8.29 6.89 7.33
N THR A 58 -7.08 7.24 7.72
CA THR A 58 -6.06 6.31 8.23
C THR A 58 -6.52 5.64 9.54
N ASP A 59 -7.04 6.41 10.48
CA ASP A 59 -7.57 5.88 11.75
C ASP A 59 -8.78 4.97 11.53
N LYS A 60 -9.65 5.32 10.57
CA LYS A 60 -10.79 4.48 10.21
C LYS A 60 -10.34 3.16 9.57
N PHE A 61 -9.41 3.21 8.62
CA PHE A 61 -8.85 2.02 7.98
C PHE A 61 -8.27 1.05 9.02
N PHE A 62 -7.50 1.55 9.98
CA PHE A 62 -6.91 0.68 11.00
C PHE A 62 -7.94 0.03 11.92
N LYS A 63 -9.09 0.67 12.15
CA LYS A 63 -10.21 0.05 12.87
C LYS A 63 -10.93 -0.99 12.03
N ASP A 64 -11.18 -0.68 10.76
CA ASP A 64 -11.96 -1.54 9.86
C ASP A 64 -11.18 -2.79 9.43
N TYR A 65 -9.84 -2.75 9.43
CA TYR A 65 -8.97 -3.84 8.97
C TYR A 65 -8.06 -4.43 10.06
N THR A 66 -8.45 -4.30 11.33
CA THR A 66 -7.76 -4.96 12.46
C THR A 66 -7.60 -6.47 12.27
N GLY A 67 -8.45 -7.13 11.46
CA GLY A 67 -8.30 -8.55 11.14
C GLY A 67 -7.07 -8.89 10.28
N PHE A 68 -6.52 -7.92 9.55
CA PHE A 68 -5.40 -8.11 8.62
C PHE A 68 -4.09 -7.49 9.13
N PHE A 69 -4.18 -6.36 9.81
CA PHE A 69 -3.04 -5.52 10.15
C PHE A 69 -3.01 -5.21 11.64
N ASP A 70 -1.81 -5.26 12.21
CA ASP A 70 -1.49 -4.65 13.50
C ASP A 70 -0.71 -3.36 13.25
N VAL A 71 -0.97 -2.35 14.08
CA VAL A 71 -0.42 -1.01 13.93
C VAL A 71 0.13 -0.55 15.26
N ASP A 72 1.34 -0.03 15.24
CA ASP A 72 2.00 0.59 16.37
C ASP A 72 2.52 1.99 15.98
N ASP A 73 3.33 2.60 16.85
CA ASP A 73 3.89 3.93 16.62
C ASP A 73 4.92 3.96 15.48
N GLU A 74 5.52 2.83 15.12
CA GLU A 74 6.58 2.73 14.13
C GLU A 74 6.05 2.36 12.73
N GLY A 75 4.97 1.58 12.67
CA GLY A 75 4.39 1.19 11.39
C GLY A 75 3.25 0.18 11.46
N ILE A 76 3.17 -0.60 10.39
CA ILE A 76 2.08 -1.53 10.11
C ILE A 76 2.65 -2.91 9.84
N THR A 77 2.13 -3.93 10.51
CA THR A 77 2.54 -5.33 10.38
C THR A 77 1.36 -6.19 9.95
N LEU A 78 1.61 -7.12 9.01
CA LEU A 78 0.65 -8.17 8.66
C LEU A 78 0.50 -9.17 9.80
N ARG A 79 -0.75 -9.47 10.16
CA ARG A 79 -1.06 -10.50 11.15
C ARG A 79 -0.60 -11.88 10.71
N GLU A 80 -0.32 -12.72 11.70
CA GLU A 80 -0.02 -14.13 11.46
C GLU A 80 -1.17 -14.85 10.75
N GLY A 81 -0.82 -15.73 9.82
CA GLY A 81 -1.79 -16.50 9.03
C GLY A 81 -2.43 -15.75 7.86
N ILE A 82 -2.22 -14.43 7.73
CA ILE A 82 -2.64 -13.67 6.54
C ILE A 82 -1.77 -14.04 5.35
N THR A 83 -2.41 -14.50 4.29
CA THR A 83 -1.75 -14.88 3.04
C THR A 83 -1.81 -13.76 2.01
N VAL A 84 -0.81 -13.73 1.12
CA VAL A 84 -0.82 -12.85 -0.05
C VAL A 84 -2.11 -12.99 -0.86
N LYS A 85 -2.60 -14.23 -1.02
CA LYS A 85 -3.84 -14.49 -1.76
C LYS A 85 -5.04 -13.74 -1.15
N GLN A 86 -5.21 -13.80 0.17
CA GLN A 86 -6.29 -13.07 0.85
C GLN A 86 -6.19 -11.56 0.63
N LEU A 87 -4.98 -11.00 0.67
CA LEU A 87 -4.76 -9.57 0.42
C LEU A 87 -5.08 -9.22 -1.05
N LYS A 88 -4.64 -10.03 -2.01
CA LYS A 88 -4.92 -9.81 -3.45
C LYS A 88 -6.41 -9.89 -3.74
N ASP A 89 -7.09 -10.91 -3.23
CA ASP A 89 -8.53 -11.11 -3.41
C ASP A 89 -9.33 -9.93 -2.82
N LYS A 90 -8.85 -9.35 -1.71
CA LYS A 90 -9.52 -8.23 -1.02
C LYS A 90 -9.23 -6.86 -1.65
N PHE A 91 -7.96 -6.56 -1.97
CA PHE A 91 -7.50 -5.22 -2.30
C PHE A 91 -7.10 -5.03 -3.76
N ARG A 92 -6.75 -6.11 -4.49
CA ARG A 92 -6.35 -6.02 -5.90
C ARG A 92 -7.43 -6.45 -6.88
N TYR A 93 -8.54 -7.03 -6.44
CA TYR A 93 -9.60 -7.46 -7.37
C TYR A 93 -10.28 -6.29 -8.09
N SER A 94 -10.50 -5.17 -7.38
CA SER A 94 -11.23 -4.00 -7.90
C SER A 94 -10.35 -2.81 -8.28
N ILE A 95 -9.02 -2.96 -8.23
CA ILE A 95 -8.10 -1.86 -8.50
C ILE A 95 -8.01 -1.57 -10.01
N ALA A 96 -7.92 -0.30 -10.37
CA ALA A 96 -7.70 0.09 -11.77
C ALA A 96 -6.32 -0.37 -12.25
N PHE A 97 -6.23 -0.84 -13.50
CA PHE A 97 -4.99 -1.43 -14.03
C PHE A 97 -3.80 -0.46 -14.02
N ASP A 98 -3.99 0.80 -14.41
CA ASP A 98 -2.93 1.83 -14.35
C ASP A 98 -2.41 2.04 -12.91
N VAL A 99 -3.32 2.02 -11.93
CA VAL A 99 -2.99 2.18 -10.51
C VAL A 99 -2.24 0.96 -9.99
N PHE A 100 -2.67 -0.24 -10.37
CA PHE A 100 -1.96 -1.48 -10.06
C PHE A 100 -0.53 -1.45 -10.62
N LEU A 101 -0.35 -1.07 -11.89
CA LEU A 101 0.97 -0.97 -12.51
C LEU A 101 1.87 0.01 -11.76
N ALA A 102 1.33 1.13 -11.28
CA ALA A 102 2.09 2.09 -10.48
C ALA A 102 2.58 1.47 -9.15
N PHE A 103 1.72 0.72 -8.46
CA PHE A 103 2.09 0.02 -7.21
C PHE A 103 3.17 -1.05 -7.40
N ILE A 104 3.18 -1.74 -8.53
CA ILE A 104 4.19 -2.79 -8.81
C ILE A 104 5.39 -2.29 -9.63
N SER A 105 5.44 -0.99 -9.92
CA SER A 105 6.55 -0.40 -10.66
C SER A 105 7.88 -0.63 -9.93
N GLU A 106 8.96 -0.85 -10.69
CA GLU A 106 10.28 -1.09 -10.10
C GLU A 106 10.72 0.07 -9.18
N GLU A 107 10.40 1.30 -9.58
CA GLU A 107 10.69 2.52 -8.81
C GLU A 107 10.03 2.45 -7.43
N ALA A 108 8.74 2.11 -7.38
CA ALA A 108 7.99 2.00 -6.13
C ALA A 108 8.49 0.82 -5.28
N VAL A 109 8.62 -0.37 -5.88
CA VAL A 109 9.06 -1.59 -5.17
C VAL A 109 10.47 -1.44 -4.60
N ASN A 110 11.36 -0.69 -5.26
CA ASN A 110 12.71 -0.46 -4.74
C ASN A 110 12.73 0.31 -3.42
N ILE A 111 11.76 1.19 -3.16
CA ILE A 111 11.63 1.89 -1.87
C ILE A 111 11.40 0.91 -0.72
N LEU A 112 10.67 -0.17 -0.98
CA LEU A 112 10.31 -1.17 0.01
C LEU A 112 11.52 -2.02 0.49
N LYS A 113 12.65 -2.00 -0.22
CA LYS A 113 13.89 -2.66 0.25
C LYS A 113 14.37 -2.10 1.59
N ALA A 114 14.12 -0.82 1.82
CA ALA A 114 14.50 -0.10 3.05
C ALA A 114 13.50 -0.28 4.20
N ALA A 115 12.43 -1.07 4.00
CA ALA A 115 11.46 -1.41 5.04
C ALA A 115 12.07 -2.30 6.14
#